data_AF-A0A972XN46-F1
#
_entry.id   AF-A0A972XN46-F1
#
_cell.length_a   1.000
_cell.length_b   1.000
_cell.length_c   1.000
_cell.angle_alpha   90.00
_cell.angle_beta   90.00
_cell.angle_gamma   90.00
#
_symmetry.space_group_name_H-M   'P 1'
#
loop_
_entity.id
_entity.type
_entity.pdbx_description
1 polymer ?
#
loop_
_entity_poly.entity_id
_entity_poly.type
_entity_poly.pdbx_seq_one_letter_code
_entity_poly.pdbx_strand_id
1 'polypeptide(L)'
;DADRGSNLDATDMALHSFKKSKIVMSLDAFDLHKTEENQFAHHEIMRNNWQLADDSDSLNSVINTMKRGFTKSTGPNFMYHQRSLTQSLMFLENTKWVKKRLAKGLKKTNKNPYDIALQQTQNMLTFGQTNLVSLDDKEIILKKTNLEWHHKFTNALTILVMFLIGAPLGAIIKKGGFGIPVVVAVSFFILMYILTQQGDKMAKEGKLILQIGAWASNTILGLIGIYFLRISLNDSRLFESDFYQVTWHRLKAWILKKRVSS
;
A
#
# COMPACT_ATOMS: atom_id res chain seq x y z
N ASP A 1 0.37 -6.60 -33.16
CA ASP A 1 1.06 -6.73 -34.45
C ASP A 1 2.18 -7.73 -34.41
N ALA A 2 1.81 -8.99 -34.68
CA ALA A 2 2.70 -10.13 -34.80
C ALA A 2 2.72 -10.58 -36.27
N ASP A 3 3.05 -9.66 -37.18
CA ASP A 3 3.03 -9.94 -38.62
C ASP A 3 4.16 -9.22 -39.36
N ARG A 4 5.39 -9.35 -38.85
CA ARG A 4 6.59 -9.16 -39.68
C ARG A 4 7.03 -10.53 -40.16
N GLY A 5 6.70 -10.79 -41.41
CA GLY A 5 7.05 -12.00 -42.13
C GLY A 5 8.51 -12.40 -41.93
N SER A 6 8.69 -13.70 -41.73
CA SER A 6 9.94 -14.43 -41.60
C SER A 6 10.77 -14.39 -42.89
N ASN A 7 11.34 -13.23 -43.23
CA ASN A 7 12.51 -13.18 -44.09
C ASN A 7 13.74 -13.08 -43.19
N LEU A 8 14.12 -14.22 -42.60
CA LEU A 8 15.43 -14.40 -42.02
C LEU A 8 16.43 -14.38 -43.19
N ASP A 9 17.00 -13.20 -43.44
CA ASP A 9 18.08 -13.03 -44.41
C ASP A 9 19.27 -13.90 -43.98
N ALA A 10 19.86 -14.67 -44.89
CA ALA A 10 20.94 -15.62 -44.55
C ALA A 10 22.18 -14.91 -43.95
N THR A 11 22.26 -13.60 -44.13
CA THR A 11 23.23 -12.69 -43.52
C THR A 11 23.11 -12.57 -42.00
N ASP A 12 21.93 -12.85 -41.41
CA ASP A 12 21.69 -12.72 -39.96
C ASP A 12 22.30 -13.88 -39.14
N MET A 13 22.76 -14.95 -39.80
CA MET A 13 23.44 -16.09 -39.18
C MET A 13 24.97 -16.08 -39.40
N ALA A 14 25.51 -15.04 -40.05
CA ALA A 14 26.94 -14.91 -40.25
C ALA A 14 27.62 -14.40 -38.97
N LEU A 15 28.62 -15.15 -38.48
CA LEU A 15 29.41 -14.77 -37.31
C LEU A 15 30.33 -13.59 -37.69
N HIS A 16 29.84 -12.37 -37.55
CA HIS A 16 30.62 -11.20 -37.90
C HIS A 16 31.51 -10.72 -36.75
N SER A 17 32.83 -10.74 -36.97
CA SER A 17 33.82 -10.11 -36.09
C SER A 17 33.96 -8.63 -36.45
N PHE A 18 33.53 -7.73 -35.56
CA PHE A 18 33.67 -6.28 -35.75
C PHE A 18 34.41 -5.64 -34.58
N LYS A 19 35.36 -4.74 -34.87
CA LYS A 19 36.06 -3.94 -33.84
C LYS A 19 35.16 -2.89 -33.20
N LYS A 20 34.12 -2.42 -33.91
CA LYS A 20 33.11 -1.46 -33.42
C LYS A 20 31.84 -1.60 -34.26
N SER A 21 30.71 -1.83 -33.59
CA SER A 21 29.37 -1.74 -34.20
C SER A 21 28.66 -0.51 -33.65
N LYS A 22 28.01 0.27 -34.52
CA LYS A 22 27.18 1.42 -34.13
C LYS A 22 25.78 1.20 -34.67
N ILE A 23 24.89 0.72 -33.81
CA ILE A 23 23.47 0.60 -34.09
C ILE A 23 22.87 2.00 -33.94
N VAL A 24 22.36 2.56 -35.04
CA VAL A 24 21.60 3.83 -35.02
C VAL A 24 20.14 3.46 -35.19
N MET A 25 19.41 3.36 -34.07
CA MET A 25 17.95 3.18 -34.10
C MET A 25 17.30 4.55 -34.35
N SER A 26 16.40 4.63 -35.33
CA SER A 26 15.60 5.84 -35.51
C SER A 26 14.61 5.95 -34.33
N LEU A 27 14.51 7.14 -33.74
CA LEU A 27 13.54 7.40 -32.66
C LEU A 27 12.08 7.32 -33.14
N ASP A 28 11.87 7.46 -34.45
CA ASP A 28 10.56 7.32 -35.12
C ASP A 28 9.99 5.90 -35.00
N ALA A 29 10.85 4.88 -34.95
CA ALA A 29 10.43 3.49 -34.73
C ALA A 29 9.85 3.24 -33.33
N PHE A 30 10.03 4.19 -32.39
CA PHE A 30 9.49 4.12 -31.03
C PHE A 30 8.16 4.87 -30.86
N ASP A 31 7.62 5.48 -31.93
CA ASP A 31 6.30 6.12 -32.02
C ASP A 31 5.77 6.59 -30.64
N LEU A 32 6.52 7.52 -30.04
CA LEU A 32 6.36 7.95 -28.64
C LEU A 32 5.07 8.76 -28.49
N HIS A 33 3.92 8.07 -28.54
CA HIS A 33 2.63 8.65 -28.23
C HIS A 33 2.63 9.13 -26.78
N LYS A 34 2.13 10.35 -26.56
CA LYS A 34 1.84 10.81 -25.20
C LYS A 34 0.85 9.82 -24.59
N THR A 35 1.20 9.23 -23.46
CA THR A 35 0.28 8.36 -22.75
C THR A 35 -0.95 9.17 -22.33
N GLU A 36 -2.13 8.59 -22.54
CA GLU A 36 -3.43 9.19 -22.22
C GLU A 36 -3.46 9.68 -20.76
N GLU A 37 -3.49 11.00 -20.55
CA GLU A 37 -3.42 11.63 -19.23
C GLU A 37 -4.57 11.21 -18.30
N ASN A 38 -5.73 10.91 -18.89
CA ASN A 38 -6.91 10.39 -18.20
C ASN A 38 -6.65 9.06 -17.46
N GLN A 39 -5.66 8.27 -17.91
CA GLN A 39 -5.31 7.00 -17.25
C GLN A 39 -4.62 7.22 -15.89
N PHE A 40 -4.01 8.39 -15.68
CA PHE A 40 -3.26 8.71 -14.45
C PHE A 40 -3.90 9.81 -13.61
N ALA A 41 -4.84 10.57 -14.17
CA ALA A 41 -5.50 11.69 -13.49
C ALA A 41 -6.15 11.31 -12.14
N HIS A 42 -6.60 10.06 -12.01
CA HIS A 42 -7.25 9.56 -10.79
C HIS A 42 -6.29 8.91 -9.79
N HIS A 43 -5.00 8.75 -10.14
CA HIS A 43 -4.02 8.13 -9.26
C HIS A 43 -3.68 9.08 -8.11
N GLU A 44 -3.65 8.58 -6.87
CA GLU A 44 -3.59 9.40 -5.65
C GLU A 44 -2.35 10.33 -5.61
N ILE A 45 -1.22 9.84 -6.10
CA ILE A 45 0.06 10.58 -6.19
C ILE A 45 -0.09 11.88 -7.02
N MET A 46 -0.92 11.85 -8.07
CA MET A 46 -1.07 12.95 -9.04
C MET A 46 -2.06 14.03 -8.58
N ARG A 47 -2.78 13.81 -7.47
CA ARG A 47 -3.83 14.71 -7.01
C ARG A 47 -3.28 15.79 -6.07
N ASN A 48 -3.99 16.92 -6.08
CA ASN A 48 -3.71 18.04 -5.17
C ASN A 48 -4.29 17.77 -3.77
N ASN A 49 -3.80 18.49 -2.77
CA ASN A 49 -4.21 18.30 -1.37
C ASN A 49 -5.73 18.46 -1.15
N TRP A 50 -6.35 19.41 -1.85
CA TRP A 50 -7.80 19.64 -1.81
C TRP A 50 -8.58 18.52 -2.49
N GLN A 51 -8.08 18.02 -3.63
CA GLN A 51 -8.71 16.92 -4.35
C GLN A 51 -8.63 15.63 -3.53
N LEU A 52 -7.48 15.35 -2.90
CA LEU A 52 -7.30 14.21 -1.99
C LEU A 52 -8.23 14.25 -0.78
N ALA A 53 -8.51 15.44 -0.24
CA ALA A 53 -9.46 15.60 0.86
C ALA A 53 -10.90 15.30 0.39
N ASP A 54 -11.31 15.86 -0.74
CA ASP A 54 -12.62 15.58 -1.36
C ASP A 54 -12.80 14.10 -1.69
N ASP A 55 -11.75 13.43 -2.20
CA ASP A 55 -11.76 11.99 -2.43
C ASP A 55 -11.91 11.19 -1.17
N SER A 56 -11.21 11.57 -0.10
CA SER A 56 -11.29 10.89 1.19
C SER A 56 -12.73 10.96 1.73
N ASP A 57 -13.37 12.12 1.61
CA ASP A 57 -14.76 12.32 2.02
C ASP A 57 -15.74 11.52 1.14
N SER A 58 -15.54 11.54 -0.18
CA SER A 58 -16.31 10.76 -1.14
C SER A 58 -16.19 9.25 -0.87
N LEU A 59 -14.97 8.75 -0.68
CA LEU A 59 -14.69 7.34 -0.35
C LEU A 59 -15.32 6.94 0.98
N ASN A 60 -15.24 7.78 2.01
CA ASN A 60 -15.91 7.57 3.30
C ASN A 60 -17.43 7.43 3.13
N SER A 61 -18.03 8.30 2.33
CA SER A 61 -19.47 8.24 2.02
C SER A 61 -19.84 6.95 1.29
N VAL A 62 -19.04 6.54 0.31
CA VAL A 62 -19.23 5.27 -0.43
C VAL A 62 -19.12 4.07 0.50
N ILE A 63 -18.10 4.01 1.36
CA ILE A 63 -17.92 2.93 2.33
C ILE A 63 -19.12 2.85 3.28
N ASN A 64 -19.57 3.99 3.81
CA ASN A 64 -20.73 4.05 4.70
C ASN A 64 -22.02 3.61 3.99
N THR A 65 -22.19 4.01 2.74
CA THR A 65 -23.33 3.62 1.91
C THR A 65 -23.30 2.12 1.62
N MET A 66 -22.14 1.55 1.31
CA MET A 66 -21.98 0.11 1.07
C MET A 66 -22.25 -0.72 2.34
N LYS A 67 -21.74 -0.30 3.51
CA LYS A 67 -22.03 -0.92 4.81
C LYS A 67 -23.54 -0.89 5.14
N ARG A 68 -24.19 0.26 4.94
CA ARG A 68 -25.65 0.42 5.16
C ARG A 68 -26.47 -0.33 4.11
N GLY A 69 -26.01 -0.37 2.86
CA GLY A 69 -26.66 -1.08 1.76
C GLY A 69 -26.67 -2.58 2.00
N PHE A 70 -25.52 -3.14 2.41
CA PHE A 70 -25.38 -4.55 2.74
C PHE A 70 -26.32 -4.98 3.89
N THR A 71 -26.38 -4.22 4.97
CA THR A 71 -27.27 -4.53 6.10
C THR A 71 -28.75 -4.47 5.71
N LYS A 72 -29.14 -3.47 4.91
CA LYS A 72 -30.50 -3.36 4.37
C LYS A 72 -30.87 -4.48 3.39
N SER A 73 -29.95 -4.89 2.52
CA SER A 73 -30.22 -5.92 1.51
C SER A 73 -30.27 -7.33 2.09
N THR A 74 -29.57 -7.57 3.20
CA THR A 74 -29.48 -8.90 3.82
C THR A 74 -30.68 -9.19 4.74
N GLY A 75 -31.28 -8.18 5.35
CA GLY A 75 -32.41 -8.32 6.27
C GLY A 75 -33.59 -9.15 5.74
N PRO A 76 -34.12 -8.89 4.53
CA PRO A 76 -35.24 -9.63 3.96
C PRO A 76 -34.94 -11.12 3.73
N ASN A 77 -33.69 -11.49 3.47
CA ASN A 77 -33.29 -12.88 3.20
C ASN A 77 -33.29 -13.76 4.46
N PHE A 78 -33.17 -13.16 5.64
CA PHE A 78 -33.29 -13.86 6.93
C PHE A 78 -34.74 -13.97 7.43
N MET A 79 -35.71 -13.32 6.77
CA MET A 79 -37.11 -13.26 7.22
C MET A 79 -38.02 -14.33 6.61
N TYR A 80 -37.49 -15.35 5.94
CA TYR A 80 -38.28 -16.51 5.53
C TYR A 80 -38.58 -17.44 6.71
N HIS A 81 -39.38 -16.96 7.66
CA HIS A 81 -40.34 -17.85 8.30
C HIS A 81 -41.29 -18.29 7.19
N GLN A 82 -41.10 -19.49 6.63
CA GLN A 82 -42.17 -20.16 5.91
C GLN A 82 -43.38 -20.15 6.85
N ARG A 83 -44.42 -19.36 6.55
CA ARG A 83 -45.66 -19.40 7.32
C ARG A 83 -46.06 -20.86 7.38
N SER A 84 -46.20 -21.41 8.59
CA SER A 84 -46.53 -22.82 8.74
C SER A 84 -47.80 -23.08 7.94
N LEU A 85 -47.76 -24.08 7.05
CA LEU A 85 -48.90 -24.44 6.21
C LEU A 85 -50.16 -24.76 7.05
N THR A 86 -50.00 -24.95 8.36
CA THR A 86 -51.00 -25.25 9.38
C THR A 86 -52.22 -24.33 9.35
N GLN A 87 -52.06 -23.01 9.21
CA GLN A 87 -53.21 -22.09 9.13
C GLN A 87 -54.03 -22.29 7.86
N SER A 88 -53.35 -22.43 6.72
CA SER A 88 -54.00 -22.69 5.44
C SER A 88 -54.58 -24.11 5.35
N LEU A 89 -53.94 -25.09 6.00
CA LEU A 89 -54.38 -26.49 6.10
C LEU A 89 -55.66 -26.62 6.93
N MET A 90 -55.77 -25.93 8.07
CA MET A 90 -56.99 -25.94 8.90
C MET A 90 -58.23 -25.49 8.12
N PHE A 91 -58.09 -24.48 7.26
CA PHE A 91 -59.18 -24.01 6.40
C PHE A 91 -59.52 -25.02 5.29
N LEU A 92 -58.52 -25.64 4.68
CA LEU A 92 -58.68 -26.56 3.55
C LEU A 92 -59.19 -27.95 3.97
N GLU A 93 -58.85 -28.43 5.17
CA GLU A 93 -59.31 -29.73 5.68
C GLU A 93 -60.82 -29.81 5.90
N ASN A 94 -61.50 -28.68 6.11
CA ASN A 94 -62.93 -28.63 6.36
C ASN A 94 -63.79 -28.87 5.10
N THR A 95 -63.17 -29.08 3.93
CA THR A 95 -63.86 -29.34 2.67
C THR A 95 -63.66 -30.78 2.18
N LYS A 96 -64.76 -31.55 2.07
CA LYS A 96 -64.75 -32.98 1.70
C LYS A 96 -64.08 -33.28 0.35
N TRP A 97 -64.22 -32.39 -0.64
CA TRP A 97 -63.67 -32.59 -1.98
C TRP A 97 -62.16 -32.28 -2.07
N VAL A 98 -61.62 -31.45 -1.18
CA VAL A 98 -60.22 -31.03 -1.17
C VAL A 98 -59.33 -32.11 -0.55
N LYS A 99 -59.79 -32.83 0.48
CA LYS A 99 -59.03 -33.88 1.17
C LYS A 99 -58.36 -34.89 0.23
N LYS A 100 -59.07 -35.38 -0.80
CA LYS A 100 -58.56 -36.42 -1.72
C LYS A 100 -57.48 -35.88 -2.68
N ARG A 101 -57.60 -34.63 -3.13
CA ARG A 101 -56.58 -33.94 -3.95
C ARG A 101 -55.38 -33.50 -3.11
N LEU A 102 -55.63 -33.00 -1.89
CA LEU A 102 -54.61 -32.58 -0.93
C LEU A 102 -53.72 -33.74 -0.50
N ALA A 103 -54.29 -34.91 -0.18
CA ALA A 103 -53.53 -36.11 0.17
C ALA A 103 -52.63 -36.61 -0.98
N LYS A 104 -53.07 -36.44 -2.24
CA LYS A 104 -52.28 -36.78 -3.44
C LYS A 104 -51.16 -35.76 -3.71
N GLY A 105 -51.40 -34.48 -3.42
CA GLY A 105 -50.42 -33.40 -3.54
C GLY A 105 -49.34 -33.43 -2.45
N LEU A 106 -49.72 -33.69 -1.20
CA LEU A 106 -48.81 -33.80 -0.05
C LEU A 106 -47.92 -35.05 -0.12
N LYS A 107 -48.39 -36.14 -0.73
CA LYS A 107 -47.56 -37.34 -0.99
C LYS A 107 -46.46 -37.08 -2.03
N LYS A 108 -46.56 -36.02 -2.82
CA LYS A 108 -45.54 -35.68 -3.81
C LYS A 108 -44.37 -35.06 -3.04
N THR A 109 -43.31 -35.84 -2.82
CA THR A 109 -42.03 -35.36 -2.32
C THR A 109 -41.45 -34.38 -3.33
N ASN A 110 -41.84 -33.11 -3.22
CA ASN A 110 -41.15 -32.04 -3.93
C ASN A 110 -39.71 -32.04 -3.42
N LYS A 111 -38.76 -32.02 -4.35
CA LYS A 111 -37.34 -31.85 -4.03
C LYS A 111 -37.18 -30.71 -3.02
N ASN A 112 -36.35 -31.01 -2.04
CA ASN A 112 -36.48 -30.61 -0.66
C ASN A 112 -36.55 -29.08 -0.51
N PRO A 113 -37.47 -28.51 0.30
CA PRO A 113 -37.35 -27.11 0.73
C PRO A 113 -35.95 -26.79 1.30
N TYR A 114 -35.23 -27.80 1.81
CA TYR A 114 -33.83 -27.70 2.23
C TYR A 114 -32.86 -27.38 1.08
N ASP A 115 -33.08 -27.87 -0.14
CA ASP A 115 -32.18 -27.59 -1.28
C ASP A 115 -32.30 -26.12 -1.71
N ILE A 116 -33.53 -25.58 -1.69
CA ILE A 116 -33.81 -24.16 -1.96
C ILE A 116 -33.20 -23.29 -0.86
N ALA A 117 -33.36 -23.68 0.41
CA ALA A 117 -32.76 -22.97 1.54
C ALA A 117 -31.22 -23.00 1.49
N LEU A 118 -30.64 -24.14 1.12
CA LEU A 118 -29.20 -24.31 0.94
C LEU A 118 -28.68 -23.40 -0.18
N GLN A 119 -29.36 -23.37 -1.33
CA GLN A 119 -29.01 -22.48 -2.44
C GLN A 119 -29.12 -21.00 -2.07
N GLN A 120 -30.17 -20.59 -1.36
CA GLN A 120 -30.32 -19.21 -0.88
C GLN A 120 -29.20 -18.82 0.09
N THR A 121 -28.84 -19.73 1.00
CA THR A 121 -27.75 -19.52 1.96
C THR A 121 -26.40 -19.39 1.24
N GLN A 122 -26.13 -20.24 0.26
CA GLN A 122 -24.92 -20.17 -0.56
C GLN A 122 -24.82 -18.85 -1.33
N ASN A 123 -25.91 -18.43 -1.98
CA ASN A 123 -25.95 -17.14 -2.69
C ASN A 123 -25.67 -15.96 -1.76
N MET A 124 -26.18 -16.02 -0.53
CA MET A 124 -25.97 -14.96 0.45
C MET A 124 -24.55 -14.96 1.03
N LEU A 125 -23.95 -16.14 1.22
CA LEU A 125 -22.55 -16.27 1.61
C LEU A 125 -21.63 -15.68 0.53
N THR A 126 -21.86 -16.02 -0.74
CA THR A 126 -21.10 -15.45 -1.86
C THR A 126 -21.30 -13.94 -1.94
N PHE A 127 -22.52 -13.44 -1.80
CA PHE A 127 -22.81 -12.00 -1.79
C PHE A 127 -22.09 -11.27 -0.64
N GLY A 128 -22.06 -11.87 0.55
CA GLY A 128 -21.33 -11.36 1.71
C GLY A 128 -19.82 -11.32 1.50
N GLN A 129 -19.24 -12.39 0.95
CA GLN A 129 -17.82 -12.45 0.64
C GLN A 129 -17.41 -11.40 -0.40
N THR A 130 -18.19 -11.26 -1.48
CA THR A 130 -17.93 -10.25 -2.52
C THR A 130 -18.05 -8.83 -1.97
N ASN A 131 -19.03 -8.56 -1.11
CA ASN A 131 -19.16 -7.26 -0.45
C ASN A 131 -18.00 -6.98 0.51
N LEU A 132 -17.53 -7.97 1.26
CA LEU A 132 -16.39 -7.83 2.16
C LEU A 132 -15.14 -7.45 1.36
N VAL A 133 -14.81 -8.20 0.30
CA VAL A 133 -13.66 -7.89 -0.56
C VAL A 133 -13.79 -6.50 -1.17
N SER A 134 -14.98 -6.15 -1.68
CA SER A 134 -15.23 -4.82 -2.26
C SER A 134 -15.08 -3.69 -1.22
N LEU A 135 -15.50 -3.93 0.03
CA LEU A 135 -15.31 -2.97 1.12
C LEU A 135 -13.84 -2.81 1.49
N ASP A 136 -13.10 -3.91 1.60
CA ASP A 136 -11.68 -3.88 1.92
C ASP A 136 -10.88 -3.14 0.84
N ASP A 137 -11.19 -3.37 -0.44
CA ASP A 137 -10.61 -2.64 -1.56
C ASP A 137 -10.81 -1.11 -1.43
N LYS A 138 -12.03 -0.67 -1.07
CA LYS A 138 -12.32 0.76 -0.84
C LYS A 138 -11.60 1.30 0.38
N GLU A 139 -11.52 0.54 1.47
CA GLU A 139 -10.78 0.93 2.68
C GLU A 139 -9.27 1.04 2.40
N ILE A 140 -8.70 0.17 1.57
CA ILE A 140 -7.30 0.24 1.14
C ILE A 140 -7.05 1.53 0.33
N ILE A 141 -7.94 1.85 -0.62
CA ILE A 141 -7.83 3.09 -1.41
C ILE A 141 -7.94 4.33 -0.52
N LEU A 142 -8.87 4.32 0.44
CA LEU A 142 -9.01 5.40 1.42
C LEU A 142 -7.75 5.58 2.26
N LYS A 143 -7.15 4.48 2.74
CA LYS A 143 -5.89 4.54 3.48
C LYS A 143 -4.77 5.12 2.62
N LYS A 144 -4.63 4.67 1.36
CA LYS A 144 -3.63 5.24 0.44
C LYS A 144 -3.84 6.73 0.21
N THR A 145 -5.07 7.16 -0.05
CA THR A 145 -5.43 8.56 -0.28
C THR A 145 -5.07 9.45 0.92
N ASN A 146 -5.41 9.01 2.15
CA ASN A 146 -5.07 9.75 3.36
C ASN A 146 -3.56 9.76 3.66
N LEU A 147 -2.86 8.68 3.34
CA LEU A 147 -1.40 8.61 3.47
C LEU A 147 -0.71 9.60 2.52
N GLU A 148 -1.12 9.62 1.25
CA GLU A 148 -0.59 10.56 0.25
C GLU A 148 -0.84 12.02 0.65
N TRP A 149 -2.00 12.32 1.25
CA TRP A 149 -2.31 13.65 1.79
C TRP A 149 -1.27 14.08 2.84
N HIS A 150 -0.90 13.20 3.79
CA HIS A 150 0.19 13.49 4.73
C HIS A 150 1.54 13.63 4.05
N HIS A 151 1.81 12.81 3.02
CA HIS A 151 3.07 12.87 2.28
C HIS A 151 3.34 14.19 1.58
N LYS A 152 2.30 14.90 1.13
CA LYS A 152 2.46 16.26 0.58
C LYS A 152 3.12 17.21 1.59
N PHE A 153 2.80 17.08 2.88
CA PHE A 153 3.39 17.90 3.94
C PHE A 153 4.74 17.36 4.43
N THR A 154 4.84 16.04 4.64
CA THR A 154 6.07 15.44 5.15
C THR A 154 7.23 15.59 4.17
N ASN A 155 6.98 15.52 2.86
CA ASN A 155 8.01 15.73 1.84
C ASN A 155 8.61 17.15 1.87
N ALA A 156 7.80 18.17 2.13
CA ALA A 156 8.31 19.53 2.32
C ALA A 156 9.14 19.63 3.61
N LEU A 157 8.67 19.01 4.69
CA LEU A 157 9.34 19.03 5.99
C LEU A 157 10.64 18.21 6.00
N THR A 158 10.72 17.16 5.19
CA THR A 158 11.93 16.37 4.96
C THR A 158 13.10 17.25 4.53
N ILE A 159 12.88 18.23 3.65
CA ILE A 159 13.93 19.14 3.19
C ILE A 159 14.48 19.95 4.36
N LEU A 160 13.61 20.44 5.25
CA LEU A 160 14.00 21.17 6.45
C LEU A 160 14.79 20.29 7.43
N VAL A 161 14.35 19.05 7.64
CA VAL A 161 15.06 18.08 8.50
C VAL A 161 16.45 17.75 7.93
N MET A 162 16.54 17.54 6.61
CA MET A 162 17.81 17.27 5.93
C MET A 162 18.76 18.47 6.01
N PHE A 163 18.24 19.68 5.85
CA PHE A 163 19.02 20.89 6.06
C PHE A 163 19.54 21.00 7.49
N LEU A 164 18.70 20.70 8.49
CA LEU A 164 19.06 20.73 9.90
C LEU A 164 20.15 19.74 10.27
N ILE A 165 20.24 18.61 9.58
CA ILE A 165 21.30 17.61 9.77
C ILE A 165 22.56 18.00 8.98
N GLY A 166 22.40 18.46 7.74
CA GLY A 166 23.50 18.79 6.83
C GLY A 166 24.30 20.02 7.27
N ALA A 167 23.63 21.08 7.75
CA ALA A 167 24.27 22.30 8.21
C ALA A 167 25.29 22.09 9.36
N PRO A 168 24.93 21.44 10.49
CA PRO A 168 25.88 21.16 11.56
C PRO A 168 26.99 20.19 11.12
N LEU A 169 26.68 19.15 10.34
CA LEU A 169 27.70 18.21 9.87
C LEU A 169 28.73 18.88 8.94
N GLY A 170 28.29 19.78 8.07
CA GLY A 170 29.16 20.58 7.22
C GLY A 170 30.04 21.56 8.01
N ALA A 171 29.50 22.15 9.09
CA ALA A 171 30.24 23.08 9.95
C ALA A 171 31.23 22.38 10.91
N ILE A 172 30.89 21.16 11.36
CA ILE A 172 31.70 20.36 12.30
C ILE A 172 32.91 19.75 11.59
N ILE A 173 32.74 19.19 10.38
CA ILE A 173 33.79 18.41 9.70
C ILE A 173 34.73 19.35 8.93
N LYS A 174 35.64 20.03 9.67
CA LYS A 174 36.60 21.01 9.10
C LYS A 174 37.86 20.40 8.46
N LYS A 175 38.14 19.10 8.64
CA LYS A 175 39.39 18.43 8.18
C LYS A 175 39.19 17.41 7.04
N GLY A 176 38.07 17.50 6.31
CA GLY A 176 37.78 16.68 5.13
C GLY A 176 37.64 17.53 3.88
N GLY A 177 38.01 17.01 2.70
CA GLY A 177 37.63 17.64 1.43
C GLY A 177 36.10 17.72 1.29
N PHE A 178 35.60 18.55 0.37
CA PHE A 178 34.17 18.84 0.17
C PHE A 178 33.26 17.60 0.09
N GLY A 179 33.80 16.43 -0.28
CA GLY A 179 33.06 15.18 -0.37
C GLY A 179 32.63 14.52 0.94
N ILE A 180 33.36 14.68 2.06
CA ILE A 180 33.01 13.97 3.31
C ILE A 180 31.64 14.40 3.85
N PRO A 181 31.33 15.71 3.99
CA PRO A 181 30.00 16.16 4.41
C PRO A 181 28.88 15.69 3.47
N VAL A 182 29.13 15.68 2.15
CA VAL A 182 28.16 15.25 1.15
C VAL A 182 27.83 13.76 1.29
N VAL A 183 28.83 12.89 1.44
CA VAL A 183 28.61 11.45 1.61
C VAL A 183 27.80 11.15 2.88
N VAL A 184 28.09 11.86 3.97
CA VAL A 184 27.32 11.71 5.22
C VAL A 184 25.88 12.20 5.03
N ALA A 185 25.67 13.33 4.37
CA ALA A 185 24.32 13.83 4.07
C ALA A 185 23.50 12.85 3.21
N VAL A 186 24.10 12.28 2.15
CA VAL A 186 23.46 11.25 1.32
C VAL A 186 23.15 10.00 2.12
N SER A 187 24.02 9.60 3.05
CA SER A 187 23.78 8.45 3.93
C SER A 187 22.55 8.67 4.83
N PHE A 188 22.39 9.87 5.39
CA PHE A 188 21.18 10.23 6.15
C PHE A 188 19.93 10.31 5.27
N PHE A 189 20.05 10.80 4.03
CA PHE A 189 18.95 10.81 3.07
C PHE A 189 18.44 9.40 2.76
N ILE A 190 19.36 8.46 2.50
CA ILE A 190 19.00 7.04 2.30
C ILE A 190 18.34 6.45 3.56
N LEU A 191 18.88 6.75 4.75
CA LEU A 191 18.30 6.29 6.01
C LEU A 191 16.87 6.81 6.20
N MET A 192 16.63 8.09 5.91
CA MET A 192 15.29 8.68 5.97
C MET A 192 14.33 8.04 4.97
N TYR A 193 14.79 7.79 3.73
CA TYR A 193 13.99 7.13 2.71
C TYR A 193 13.57 5.73 3.17
N ILE A 194 14.51 4.94 3.69
CA ILE A 194 14.22 3.60 4.20
C ILE A 194 13.23 3.68 5.37
N LEU A 195 13.43 4.57 6.33
CA LEU A 195 12.50 4.73 7.45
C LEU A 195 11.10 5.16 7.00
N THR A 196 11.01 6.03 5.99
CA THR A 196 9.72 6.45 5.42
C THR A 196 9.02 5.28 4.76
N GLN A 197 9.73 4.51 3.92
CA GLN A 197 9.16 3.33 3.27
C GLN A 197 8.71 2.26 4.27
N GLN A 198 9.47 2.07 5.35
CA GLN A 198 9.11 1.13 6.41
C GLN A 198 7.89 1.63 7.21
N GLY A 199 7.83 2.92 7.52
CA GLY A 199 6.66 3.55 8.15
C GLY A 199 5.40 3.40 7.30
N ASP A 200 5.51 3.65 6.00
CA ASP A 200 4.42 3.50 5.03
C ASP A 200 3.94 2.05 4.94
N LYS A 201 4.85 1.10 4.93
CA LYS A 201 4.51 -0.32 4.92
C LYS A 201 3.74 -0.71 6.18
N MET A 202 4.21 -0.28 7.35
CA MET A 202 3.53 -0.55 8.62
C MET A 202 2.16 0.14 8.74
N ALA A 203 2.02 1.34 8.18
CA ALA A 203 0.74 2.06 8.10
C ALA A 203 -0.25 1.35 7.16
N LYS A 204 0.21 0.90 5.98
CA LYS A 204 -0.61 0.17 5.00
C LYS A 204 -1.07 -1.19 5.53
N GLU A 205 -0.22 -1.88 6.30
CA GLU A 205 -0.56 -3.14 6.98
C GLU A 205 -1.49 -2.96 8.20
N GLY A 206 -1.85 -1.73 8.56
CA GLY A 206 -2.73 -1.45 9.70
C GLY A 206 -2.09 -1.67 11.08
N LYS A 207 -0.76 -1.87 11.14
CA LYS A 207 -0.01 -2.03 12.40
C LYS A 207 0.21 -0.69 13.12
N LEU A 208 0.24 0.40 12.36
CA LEU A 208 0.39 1.76 12.87
C LEU A 208 -0.74 2.65 12.35
N ILE A 209 -1.08 3.66 13.14
CA ILE A 209 -1.94 4.77 12.72
C ILE A 209 -1.25 5.45 11.52
N LEU A 210 -2.00 5.72 10.44
CA LEU A 210 -1.48 6.29 9.18
C LEU A 210 -0.67 7.57 9.40
N GLN A 211 -1.19 8.46 10.24
CA GLN A 211 -0.57 9.71 10.65
C GLN A 211 0.81 9.45 11.25
N ILE A 212 0.91 8.50 12.18
CA ILE A 212 2.17 8.19 12.86
C ILE A 212 3.17 7.59 11.87
N GLY A 213 2.72 6.67 11.00
CA GLY A 213 3.57 6.05 9.99
C GLY A 213 4.21 7.07 9.04
N ALA A 214 3.41 8.00 8.50
CA ALA A 214 3.89 9.02 7.57
C ALA A 214 4.87 10.03 8.23
N TRP A 215 4.64 10.39 9.50
CA TRP A 215 5.44 11.38 10.21
C TRP A 215 6.62 10.79 11.00
N ALA A 216 6.67 9.47 11.17
CA ALA A 216 7.67 8.79 12.00
C ALA A 216 9.11 9.14 11.59
N SER A 217 9.41 9.04 10.30
CA SER A 217 10.76 9.30 9.77
C SER A 217 11.22 10.73 10.05
N ASN A 218 10.38 11.71 9.70
CA ASN A 218 10.68 13.13 9.94
C ASN A 218 10.79 13.47 11.42
N THR A 219 9.99 12.85 12.29
CA THR A 219 10.05 13.09 13.73
C THR A 219 11.34 12.52 14.33
N ILE A 220 11.68 11.28 13.99
CA ILE A 220 12.89 10.61 14.49
C ILE A 220 14.15 11.36 14.03
N LEU A 221 14.27 11.63 12.72
CA LEU A 221 15.43 12.36 12.20
C LEU A 221 15.43 13.82 12.61
N GLY A 222 14.27 14.46 12.74
CA GLY A 222 14.16 15.84 13.22
C GLY A 222 14.73 15.99 14.63
N LEU A 223 14.41 15.08 15.54
CA LEU A 223 14.98 15.06 16.89
C LEU A 223 16.51 14.88 16.86
N ILE A 224 17.01 13.99 16.01
CA ILE A 224 18.46 13.78 15.83
C ILE A 224 19.13 15.03 15.23
N GLY A 225 18.49 15.68 14.26
CA GLY A 225 18.95 16.92 13.66
C GLY A 225 19.03 18.07 14.67
N ILE A 226 18.01 18.25 15.50
CA ILE A 226 18.02 19.24 16.59
C ILE A 226 19.16 18.95 17.57
N TYR A 227 19.37 17.67 17.90
CA TYR A 227 20.47 17.25 18.76
C TYR A 227 21.85 17.59 18.16
N PHE A 228 22.06 17.31 16.87
CA PHE A 228 23.30 17.68 16.17
C PHE A 228 23.48 19.20 16.07
N LEU A 229 22.40 19.95 15.86
CA LEU A 229 22.46 21.41 15.85
C LEU A 229 22.96 21.94 17.21
N ARG A 230 22.42 21.44 18.33
CA ARG A 230 22.88 21.84 19.68
C ARG A 230 24.36 21.55 19.91
N ILE A 231 24.84 20.39 19.46
CA ILE A 231 26.25 20.02 19.58
C ILE A 231 27.14 20.95 18.76
N SER A 232 26.73 21.25 17.52
CA SER A 232 27.50 22.13 16.64
C SER A 232 27.59 23.56 17.15
N LEU A 233 26.54 24.06 17.81
CA LEU A 233 26.47 25.43 18.34
C LEU A 233 27.29 25.59 19.63
N ASN A 234 27.32 24.59 20.51
CA ASN A 234 28.01 24.65 21.80
C ASN A 234 29.54 24.39 21.71
N ASP A 235 30.15 24.58 20.54
CA ASP A 235 31.57 24.37 20.24
C ASP A 235 32.13 23.06 20.84
N SER A 236 31.31 22.00 20.75
CA SER A 236 31.56 20.74 21.45
C SER A 236 32.78 20.04 20.84
N ARG A 237 33.92 20.09 21.55
CA ARG A 237 35.19 19.40 21.22
C ARG A 237 35.13 17.86 21.23
N LEU A 238 33.93 17.26 21.24
CA LEU A 238 33.71 15.81 21.24
C LEU A 238 34.20 15.12 19.94
N PHE A 239 34.48 15.88 18.88
CA PHE A 239 34.95 15.38 17.59
C PHE A 239 36.23 16.08 17.08
N GLU A 240 37.14 16.45 17.99
CA GLU A 240 38.55 16.51 17.59
C GLU A 240 38.96 15.10 17.11
N SER A 241 39.63 15.03 15.95
CA SER A 241 40.08 13.78 15.29
C SER A 241 40.73 12.77 16.24
N ASP A 242 41.30 13.22 17.36
CA ASP A 242 41.91 12.40 18.39
C ASP A 242 40.90 11.47 19.09
N PHE A 243 39.65 11.86 19.31
CA PHE A 243 38.68 10.99 20.00
C PHE A 243 38.27 9.77 19.14
N TYR A 244 38.15 9.96 17.82
CA TYR A 244 37.81 8.88 16.89
C TYR A 244 38.99 7.90 16.70
N GLN A 245 40.22 8.41 16.66
CA GLN A 245 41.42 7.57 16.65
C GLN A 245 41.54 6.78 17.96
N VAL A 246 41.36 7.41 19.12
CA VAL A 246 41.47 6.74 20.43
C VAL A 246 40.40 5.67 20.64
N THR A 247 39.15 5.92 20.24
CA THR A 247 38.06 4.92 20.33
C THR A 247 38.25 3.77 19.35
N TRP A 248 38.72 4.03 18.12
CA TRP A 248 39.08 3.00 17.16
C TRP A 248 40.27 2.14 17.62
N HIS A 249 41.31 2.75 18.20
CA HIS A 249 42.43 2.03 18.78
C HIS A 249 42.01 1.18 19.99
N ARG A 250 41.13 1.68 20.86
CA ARG A 250 40.59 0.89 21.99
C ARG A 250 39.72 -0.28 21.53
N LEU A 251 38.88 -0.08 20.52
CA LEU A 251 38.04 -1.14 19.95
C LEU A 251 38.88 -2.21 19.26
N LYS A 252 39.87 -1.81 18.45
CA LYS A 252 40.81 -2.73 17.79
C LYS A 252 41.65 -3.49 18.81
N ALA A 253 42.12 -2.83 19.87
CA ALA A 253 42.82 -3.48 20.98
C ALA A 253 41.94 -4.48 21.75
N TRP A 254 40.64 -4.18 21.95
CA TRP A 254 39.69 -5.09 22.58
C TRP A 254 39.42 -6.33 21.70
N ILE A 255 39.26 -6.15 20.39
CA ILE A 255 39.07 -7.26 19.44
C ILE A 255 40.32 -8.14 19.34
N LEU A 256 41.52 -7.54 19.34
CA LEU A 256 42.79 -8.28 19.33
C LEU A 256 43.03 -9.03 20.65
N LYS A 257 42.68 -8.44 21.80
CA LYS A 257 42.78 -9.09 23.11
C LYS A 257 41.89 -10.33 23.21
N LYS A 258 40.73 -10.34 22.52
CA LYS A 258 39.85 -11.51 22.42
C LYS A 258 40.38 -12.64 21.52
N ARG A 259 41.37 -12.37 20.66
CA ARG A 259 41.98 -13.35 19.74
C ARG A 259 43.23 -14.02 20.31
N VAL A 260 43.84 -13.45 21.35
CA VAL A 260 45.06 -13.97 22.00
C VAL A 260 44.72 -14.82 23.24
N SER A 261 43.46 -14.82 23.69
CA SER A 261 42.99 -15.62 24.83
C SER A 261 42.17 -16.86 24.42
N SER A 262 42.33 -17.37 23.19
CA SER A 262 41.86 -18.71 22.79
C SER A 262 43.03 -19.59 22.43
#